data_AF-A0AAV7WJP4-F1
#
_entry.id   AF-A0AAV7WJP4-F1
#
_cell.length_a   1.000
_cell.length_b   1.000
_cell.length_c   1.000
_cell.angle_alpha   90.00
_cell.angle_beta   90.00
_cell.angle_gamma   90.00
#
_symmetry.space_group_name_H-M   'P 1'
#
loop_
_entity.id
_entity.type
_entity.pdbx_description
1 polymer ?
#
loop_
_entity_poly.entity_id
_entity_poly.type
_entity_poly.pdbx_seq_one_letter_code
_entity_poly.pdbx_strand_id
1 'polypeptide(L)'
;MDNAIPSLTAVTKSMGLDIAGFQSRVSGLEQRVATVEQHITSSQDRDQELLYLRSKLIDLENRRRRANVHFLGFPENVEATPSLPLLPAARPTSPSSPFSRDRTHCAYCPAPE
;
A
#
# COMPACT_ATOMS: atom_id res chain seq x y z
N MET A 1 21.99 36.35 -62.60
CA MET A 1 21.66 36.08 -61.18
C MET A 1 20.58 35.00 -61.10
N ASP A 2 20.54 34.07 -62.06
CA ASP A 2 19.24 33.56 -62.52
C ASP A 2 18.85 32.23 -61.88
N ASN A 3 19.74 31.67 -61.05
CA ASN A 3 19.51 30.42 -60.31
C ASN A 3 19.22 30.62 -58.81
N ALA A 4 19.28 31.85 -58.30
CA ALA A 4 19.10 32.12 -56.86
C ALA A 4 17.62 32.02 -56.43
N ILE A 5 16.69 32.48 -57.27
CA ILE A 5 15.25 32.49 -56.98
C ILE A 5 14.67 31.05 -56.90
N PRO A 6 14.97 30.14 -57.85
CA PRO A 6 14.53 28.75 -57.75
C PRO A 6 15.08 28.03 -56.53
N SER A 7 16.35 28.30 -56.18
CA SER A 7 17.03 27.73 -55.01
C SER A 7 16.37 28.16 -53.70
N LEU A 8 16.12 29.46 -53.52
CA LEU A 8 15.43 29.98 -52.34
C LEU A 8 14.01 29.39 -52.21
N THR A 9 13.29 29.27 -53.31
CA THR A 9 11.94 28.68 -53.34
C THR A 9 11.96 27.22 -52.89
N ALA A 10 12.97 26.45 -53.28
CA ALA A 10 13.13 25.06 -52.85
C ALA A 10 13.42 24.96 -51.35
N VAL A 11 14.29 25.83 -50.83
CA VAL A 11 14.60 25.91 -49.39
C VAL A 11 13.35 26.27 -48.58
N THR A 12 12.58 27.28 -48.99
CA THR A 12 11.34 27.67 -48.28
C THR A 12 10.32 26.54 -48.27
N LYS A 13 10.19 25.77 -49.37
CA LYS A 13 9.31 24.59 -49.42
C LYS A 13 9.77 23.49 -48.47
N SER A 14 11.07 23.19 -48.44
CA SER A 14 11.66 22.21 -47.52
C SER A 14 11.38 22.60 -46.07
N MET A 15 11.66 23.86 -45.70
CA MET A 15 11.40 24.37 -44.36
C MET A 15 9.91 24.28 -43.99
N GLY A 16 9.01 24.55 -44.93
CA GLY A 16 7.57 24.40 -44.72
C GLY A 16 7.16 22.96 -44.39
N LEU A 17 7.75 21.97 -45.08
CA LEU A 17 7.53 20.55 -44.80
C LEU A 17 8.10 20.14 -43.45
N ASP A 18 9.30 20.60 -43.11
CA ASP A 18 9.95 20.31 -41.83
C ASP A 18 9.14 20.89 -40.66
N ILE A 19 8.64 22.13 -40.80
CA ILE A 19 7.77 22.78 -39.81
C ILE A 19 6.49 21.97 -39.60
N ALA A 20 5.83 21.53 -40.68
CA ALA A 20 4.63 20.70 -40.57
C ALA A 20 4.93 19.35 -39.88
N GLY A 21 6.09 18.75 -40.19
CA GLY A 21 6.56 17.54 -39.53
C GLY A 21 6.82 17.74 -38.04
N PHE A 22 7.45 18.85 -37.65
CA PHE A 22 7.66 19.20 -36.24
C PHE A 22 6.35 19.47 -35.51
N GLN A 23 5.40 20.18 -36.12
CA GLN A 23 4.08 20.43 -35.54
C GLN A 23 3.36 19.11 -35.23
N SER A 24 3.33 18.19 -36.18
CA SER A 24 2.72 16.86 -35.98
C SER A 24 3.37 16.10 -34.82
N ARG A 25 4.71 16.13 -34.74
CA ARG A 25 5.44 15.47 -33.65
C ARG A 25 5.18 16.12 -32.29
N VAL A 26 5.12 17.45 -32.23
CA VAL A 26 4.82 18.19 -31.01
C VAL A 26 3.41 17.85 -30.51
N SER A 27 2.40 17.90 -31.38
CA SER A 27 1.03 17.52 -30.99
C SER A 27 0.94 16.06 -30.51
N GLY A 28 1.66 15.15 -31.15
CA GLY A 28 1.75 13.76 -30.70
C GLY A 28 2.43 13.60 -29.33
N LEU A 29 3.43 14.43 -29.03
CA LEU A 29 4.08 14.45 -27.72
C LEU A 29 3.17 15.06 -26.65
N GLU A 30 2.49 16.16 -26.94
CA GLU A 30 1.53 16.80 -26.02
C GLU A 30 0.43 15.81 -25.59
N GLN A 31 -0.14 15.05 -26.53
CA GLN A 31 -1.14 14.04 -26.22
C GLN A 31 -0.59 12.92 -25.32
N ARG A 32 0.66 12.48 -25.56
CA ARG A 32 1.32 11.47 -24.73
C ARG A 32 1.60 12.00 -23.33
N VAL A 33 2.05 13.25 -23.20
CA VAL A 33 2.28 13.90 -21.91
C VAL A 33 0.97 13.98 -21.12
N ALA A 34 -0.11 14.46 -21.73
CA ALA A 34 -1.43 14.53 -21.08
C ALA A 34 -1.91 13.15 -20.58
N THR A 35 -1.68 12.09 -21.37
CA THR A 35 -2.03 10.72 -20.98
C THR A 35 -1.19 10.25 -19.78
N VAL A 36 0.11 10.53 -19.78
CA VAL A 36 1.01 10.17 -18.67
C VAL A 36 0.65 10.92 -17.40
N GLU A 37 0.35 12.22 -17.49
CA GLU A 37 -0.09 13.04 -16.36
C GLU A 37 -1.36 12.47 -15.71
N GLN A 38 -2.35 12.06 -16.52
CA GLN A 38 -3.55 11.40 -16.03
C GLN A 38 -3.27 10.05 -15.33
N HIS A 39 -2.30 9.28 -15.84
CA HIS A 39 -1.91 8.04 -15.18
C HIS A 39 -1.21 8.29 -13.83
N ILE A 40 -0.38 9.33 -13.74
CA ILE A 40 0.31 9.72 -12.51
C ILE A 40 -0.70 10.12 -11.44
N THR A 41 -1.67 10.98 -11.77
CA THR A 41 -2.70 11.41 -10.80
C THR A 41 -3.52 10.22 -10.29
N SER A 42 -3.98 9.34 -11.20
CA SER A 42 -4.68 8.11 -10.81
C SER A 42 -3.83 7.18 -9.93
N SER A 43 -2.51 7.14 -10.14
CA SER A 43 -1.62 6.33 -9.28
C SER A 43 -1.49 6.93 -7.88
N GLN A 44 -1.39 8.25 -7.78
CA GLN A 44 -1.31 8.94 -6.49
C GLN A 44 -2.57 8.72 -5.64
N ASP A 45 -3.75 8.73 -6.26
CA ASP A 45 -5.01 8.43 -5.57
C ASP A 45 -5.02 7.00 -5.00
N ARG A 46 -4.52 6.03 -5.78
CA ARG A 46 -4.40 4.63 -5.34
C ARG A 46 -3.42 4.46 -4.19
N ASP A 47 -2.30 5.18 -4.19
CA ASP A 47 -1.33 5.13 -3.09
C ASP A 47 -1.92 5.67 -1.78
N GLN A 48 -2.72 6.74 -1.86
CA GLN A 48 -3.44 7.27 -0.69
C GLN A 48 -4.46 6.27 -0.14
N GLU A 49 -5.21 5.60 -1.02
CA GLU A 49 -6.16 4.57 -0.63
C GLU A 49 -5.45 3.39 0.06
N LEU A 50 -4.32 2.94 -0.48
CA LEU A 50 -3.52 1.87 0.13
C LEU A 50 -3.03 2.23 1.53
N LEU A 51 -2.55 3.46 1.74
CA LEU A 51 -2.15 3.93 3.07
C LEU A 51 -3.32 3.95 4.06
N TYR A 52 -4.49 4.42 3.61
CA TYR A 52 -5.70 4.41 4.43
C TYR A 52 -6.12 2.99 4.81
N LEU A 53 -6.19 2.07 3.84
CA LEU A 53 -6.58 0.68 4.08
C LEU A 53 -5.59 -0.02 5.01
N ARG A 54 -4.28 0.21 4.85
CA ARG A 54 -3.25 -0.34 5.73
C ARG A 54 -3.42 0.14 7.17
N SER A 55 -3.66 1.43 7.37
CA SER A 55 -3.91 2.01 8.70
C SER A 55 -5.17 1.37 9.34
N LYS A 56 -6.24 1.24 8.57
CA LYS A 56 -7.49 0.62 9.01
C LYS A 56 -7.31 -0.86 9.40
N LEU A 57 -6.54 -1.62 8.62
CA LEU A 57 -6.22 -3.02 8.95
C LEU A 57 -5.48 -3.14 10.28
N ILE A 58 -4.48 -2.27 10.52
CA ILE A 58 -3.73 -2.26 11.78
C ILE A 58 -4.66 -1.93 12.96
N ASP A 59 -5.52 -0.92 12.83
CA ASP A 59 -6.47 -0.57 13.89
C ASP A 59 -7.47 -1.71 14.16
N LEU A 60 -8.02 -2.34 13.14
CA LEU A 60 -8.92 -3.48 13.29
C LEU A 60 -8.25 -4.68 13.96
N GLU A 61 -7.02 -5.00 13.55
CA GLU A 61 -6.26 -6.10 14.15
C GLU A 61 -5.91 -5.80 15.61
N ASN A 62 -5.53 -4.56 15.93
CA ASN A 62 -5.29 -4.12 17.30
C ASN A 62 -6.57 -4.23 18.14
N ARG A 63 -7.71 -3.73 17.65
CA ARG A 63 -9.01 -3.84 18.34
C ARG A 63 -9.38 -5.29 18.62
N ARG A 64 -9.18 -6.18 17.64
CA ARG A 64 -9.42 -7.61 17.78
C ARG A 64 -8.53 -8.24 18.87
N ARG A 65 -7.28 -7.80 19.00
CA ARG A 65 -6.31 -8.35 19.97
C ARG A 65 -6.35 -7.70 21.36
N ARG A 66 -7.05 -6.57 21.56
CA ARG A 66 -7.08 -5.86 22.87
C ARG A 66 -7.51 -6.73 24.05
N ALA A 67 -8.36 -7.72 23.82
CA ALA A 67 -8.83 -8.65 24.86
C ALA A 67 -8.02 -9.96 24.91
N ASN A 68 -7.02 -10.12 24.04
CA ASN A 68 -6.21 -11.32 23.97
C ASN A 68 -4.95 -11.15 24.81
N VAL A 69 -4.63 -12.17 25.60
CA VAL A 69 -3.38 -12.25 26.36
C VAL A 69 -2.60 -13.44 25.83
N HIS A 70 -1.33 -13.22 25.50
CA HIS A 70 -0.43 -14.28 25.07
C HIS A 70 0.44 -14.72 26.23
N PHE A 71 0.46 -16.03 26.48
CA PHE A 71 1.31 -16.66 27.45
C PHE A 71 2.45 -17.37 26.70
N LEU A 72 3.69 -16.97 26.98
CA LEU A 72 4.89 -17.53 26.34
C LEU A 72 5.66 -18.41 27.34
N GLY A 73 6.37 -19.43 26.84
CA GLY A 73 7.22 -20.29 27.68
C GLY A 73 6.50 -21.45 28.37
N PHE A 74 5.30 -21.82 27.92
CA PHE A 74 4.63 -23.04 28.37
C PHE A 74 5.26 -24.26 27.69
N PRO A 75 5.63 -25.31 28.45
CA PRO A 75 6.08 -26.55 27.82
C PRO A 75 4.94 -27.14 27.00
N GLU A 76 5.25 -27.51 25.77
CA GLU A 76 4.36 -28.25 24.87
C GLU A 76 3.96 -29.56 25.59
N ASN A 77 2.66 -29.92 25.61
CA ASN A 77 2.03 -31.06 26.32
C ASN A 77 1.36 -30.82 27.70
N VAL A 78 1.18 -29.58 28.18
CA VAL A 78 0.41 -29.32 29.43
C VAL A 78 -1.12 -29.32 29.22
N GLU A 79 -1.59 -29.50 27.98
CA GLU A 79 -3.00 -29.40 27.58
C GLU A 79 -3.94 -30.42 28.25
N ALA A 80 -3.42 -31.45 28.91
CA ALA A 80 -4.21 -32.46 29.61
C ALA A 80 -4.97 -31.93 30.85
N THR A 81 -4.67 -30.72 31.31
CA THR A 81 -5.33 -30.11 32.47
C THR A 81 -6.16 -28.89 32.03
N PRO A 82 -7.50 -28.94 32.07
CA PRO A 82 -8.38 -27.90 31.53
C PRO A 82 -8.39 -26.60 32.34
N SER A 83 -7.59 -26.52 33.41
CA SER A 83 -7.46 -25.36 34.28
C SER A 83 -5.99 -25.13 34.57
N LEU A 84 -5.32 -24.31 33.77
CA LEU A 84 -4.09 -23.67 34.23
C LEU A 84 -4.48 -22.69 35.35
N PRO A 85 -4.12 -22.92 36.62
CA PRO A 85 -4.42 -21.99 37.70
C PRO A 85 -3.29 -20.94 37.76
N LEU A 86 -3.11 -20.18 36.69
CA LEU A 86 -2.00 -19.21 36.57
C LEU A 86 -2.34 -17.81 37.07
N LEU A 87 -3.51 -17.62 37.65
CA LEU A 87 -3.86 -16.35 38.28
C LEU A 87 -4.35 -16.60 39.71
N PRO A 88 -3.41 -16.73 40.67
CA PRO A 88 -3.58 -15.92 41.87
C PRO A 88 -2.24 -15.50 42.51
N ALA A 89 -1.87 -14.22 42.37
CA ALA A 89 -0.99 -13.52 43.31
C ALA A 89 -1.02 -11.99 43.11
N ALA A 90 -1.30 -11.51 41.89
CA ALA A 90 -1.30 -10.08 41.55
C ALA A 90 -2.71 -9.54 41.23
N ARG A 91 -3.75 -9.99 41.92
CA ARG A 91 -5.11 -9.50 41.70
C ARG A 91 -5.28 -8.20 42.51
N PRO A 92 -5.61 -7.04 41.90
CA PRO A 92 -6.15 -5.92 42.66
C PRO A 92 -7.41 -6.41 43.38
N THR A 93 -7.57 -6.02 44.64
CA THR A 93 -8.71 -6.35 45.49
C THR A 93 -10.03 -6.17 44.72
N SER A 94 -10.77 -7.26 44.57
CA SER A 94 -12.13 -7.37 44.02
C SER A 94 -12.40 -6.63 42.68
N PRO A 95 -12.31 -7.30 41.52
CA PRO A 95 -12.95 -6.77 40.32
C PRO A 95 -14.48 -6.77 40.52
N SER A 96 -15.17 -5.72 40.08
CA SER A 96 -16.63 -5.58 40.18
C SER A 96 -17.41 -6.61 39.34
N SER A 97 -16.72 -7.38 38.49
CA SER A 97 -17.30 -8.43 37.66
C SER A 97 -16.37 -9.65 37.56
N PRO A 98 -16.92 -10.87 37.44
CA PRO A 98 -16.12 -12.07 37.20
C PRO A 98 -15.51 -12.03 35.80
N PHE A 99 -14.27 -12.50 35.66
CA PHE A 99 -13.66 -12.68 34.34
C PHE A 99 -14.36 -13.80 33.58
N SER A 100 -14.82 -13.52 32.36
CA SER A 100 -15.35 -14.51 31.44
C SER A 100 -14.35 -14.75 30.31
N ARG A 101 -14.13 -16.02 29.98
CA ARG A 101 -13.19 -16.45 28.94
C ARG A 101 -13.96 -16.89 27.71
N ASP A 102 -13.72 -16.25 26.57
CA ASP A 102 -14.37 -16.61 25.30
C ASP A 102 -13.66 -17.80 24.63
N ARG A 103 -12.33 -17.70 24.38
CA ARG A 103 -11.54 -18.76 23.71
C ARG A 103 -10.12 -18.87 24.25
N THR A 104 -9.51 -20.05 24.14
CA THR A 104 -8.09 -20.30 24.43
C THR A 104 -7.56 -21.33 23.45
N HIS A 105 -6.40 -21.07 22.87
CA HIS A 105 -5.73 -21.98 21.94
C HIS A 105 -4.22 -21.72 21.99
N CYS A 106 -3.45 -22.74 21.63
CA CYS A 106 -2.02 -22.60 21.34
C CYS A 106 -1.88 -22.06 19.91
N ALA A 107 -1.14 -20.96 19.76
CA ALA A 107 -0.79 -20.49 18.42
C ALA A 107 0.32 -21.40 17.88
N TYR A 108 0.13 -21.94 16.67
CA TYR A 108 1.22 -22.57 15.93
C TYR A 108 2.19 -21.48 15.49
N CYS A 109 3.20 -21.21 16.31
CA CYS A 109 4.38 -20.46 15.89
C CYS A 109 5.43 -21.46 15.39
N PRO A 110 6.05 -21.26 14.22
CA PRO A 110 7.28 -21.98 13.89
C PRO A 110 8.34 -21.69 14.97
N ALA A 111 9.19 -22.67 15.27
CA ALA A 111 10.26 -22.52 16.25
C ALA A 111 11.12 -21.28 15.89
N PRO A 112 11.41 -20.39 16.85
CA PRO A 112 12.38 -19.34 16.60
C PRO A 112 13.75 -19.99 16.33
N GLU A 113 14.38 -19.62 15.22
CA GLU A 113 15.78 -19.98 14.90
C GLU A 113 16.77 -19.39 15.93
#